data_AF-A0A2S8GGE1-F1
#
_entry.id   AF-A0A2S8GGE1-F1
#
_cell.length_a   1.000
_cell.length_b   1.000
_cell.length_c   1.000
_cell.angle_alpha   90.00
_cell.angle_beta   90.00
_cell.angle_gamma   90.00
#
_symmetry.space_group_name_H-M   'P 1'
#
loop_
_entity.id
_entity.type
_entity.pdbx_description
1 polymer ?
#
loop_
_entity_poly.entity_id
_entity_poly.type
_entity_poly.pdbx_seq_one_letter_code
_entity_poly.pdbx_strand_id
1 'polypeptide(L)'
;MPHAWNHDWHAFAQTQVREFGFASLTEFVRCYEACPYDQLAMMLGGKRLAAVQIQQLLRGEAQSDADREYYVRSTLVRALNKHVPAGIRSHEEWSLVLALTSWTEALDEADRPRSLELAKRLKADADLPADWLPSSIEDPVILRLFG
;
A
#
# COMPACT_ATOMS: atom_id res chain seq x y z
N MET A 1 -22.33 -7.69 -16.21
CA MET A 1 -21.56 -7.91 -14.96
C MET A 1 -21.50 -6.58 -14.21
N PRO A 2 -21.58 -6.56 -12.87
CA PRO A 2 -21.46 -5.30 -12.13
C PRO A 2 -20.03 -4.74 -12.29
N HIS A 3 -19.93 -3.47 -12.64
CA HIS A 3 -18.69 -2.71 -12.56
C HIS A 3 -18.47 -2.21 -11.13
N ALA A 4 -17.22 -1.88 -10.77
CA ALA A 4 -16.79 -1.53 -9.42
C ALA A 4 -17.68 -0.52 -8.67
N TRP A 5 -18.39 0.36 -9.37
CA TRP A 5 -19.22 1.42 -8.79
C TRP A 5 -20.74 1.17 -8.82
N ASN A 6 -21.18 0.07 -9.43
CA ASN A 6 -22.62 -0.17 -9.69
C ASN A 6 -23.28 -1.07 -8.62
N HIS A 7 -22.72 -1.12 -7.42
CA HIS A 7 -23.22 -1.92 -6.31
C HIS A 7 -22.68 -1.41 -4.98
N ASP A 8 -23.18 -1.94 -3.87
CA ASP A 8 -22.59 -1.76 -2.55
C ASP A 8 -21.26 -2.53 -2.47
N TRP A 9 -20.20 -1.86 -2.91
CA TRP A 9 -18.86 -2.42 -2.96
C TRP A 9 -18.26 -2.62 -1.56
N HIS A 10 -18.76 -1.92 -0.54
CA HIS A 10 -18.32 -2.08 0.84
C HIS A 10 -18.83 -3.41 1.41
N ALA A 11 -20.15 -3.65 1.31
CA ALA A 11 -20.74 -4.93 1.70
C ALA A 11 -20.19 -6.10 0.87
N PHE A 12 -19.94 -5.87 -0.42
CA PHE A 12 -19.32 -6.87 -1.29
C PHE A 12 -17.89 -7.23 -0.84
N ALA A 13 -17.02 -6.24 -0.62
CA ALA A 13 -15.64 -6.47 -0.18
C ALA A 13 -15.61 -7.24 1.16
N GLN A 14 -16.43 -6.85 2.13
CA GLN A 14 -16.52 -7.57 3.42
C GLN A 14 -16.98 -9.02 3.26
N THR A 15 -17.90 -9.28 2.34
CA THR A 15 -18.35 -10.65 2.04
C THR A 15 -17.23 -11.46 1.42
N GLN A 16 -16.50 -10.89 0.45
CA GLN A 16 -15.35 -11.57 -0.15
C GLN A 16 -14.24 -11.85 0.86
N VAL A 17 -13.89 -10.90 1.72
CA VAL A 17 -12.90 -11.10 2.80
C VAL A 17 -13.26 -12.30 3.67
N ARG A 18 -14.54 -12.42 4.06
CA ARG A 18 -15.04 -13.56 4.84
C ARG A 18 -15.01 -14.87 4.05
N GLU A 19 -15.34 -14.85 2.77
CA GLU A 19 -15.24 -16.03 1.88
C GLU A 19 -13.79 -16.50 1.71
N PHE A 20 -12.82 -15.58 1.75
CA PHE A 20 -11.39 -15.88 1.81
C PHE A 20 -10.91 -16.36 3.18
N GLY A 21 -11.79 -16.41 4.20
CA GLY A 21 -11.48 -16.93 5.53
C GLY A 21 -10.88 -15.92 6.50
N PHE A 22 -10.95 -14.62 6.21
CA PHE A 22 -10.42 -13.55 7.06
C PHE A 22 -11.54 -12.78 7.76
N ALA A 23 -11.27 -12.24 8.95
CA ALA A 23 -12.24 -11.45 9.70
C ALA A 23 -12.27 -9.98 9.29
N SER A 24 -11.18 -9.46 8.72
CA SER A 24 -11.04 -8.07 8.26
C SER A 24 -10.21 -7.97 6.99
N LEU A 25 -10.32 -6.84 6.28
CA LEU A 25 -9.48 -6.60 5.12
C LEU A 25 -8.00 -6.47 5.52
N THR A 26 -7.74 -5.89 6.69
CA THR A 26 -6.40 -5.79 7.28
C THR A 26 -5.75 -7.15 7.47
N GLU A 27 -6.47 -8.14 8.00
CA GLU A 27 -5.98 -9.51 8.12
C GLU A 27 -5.67 -10.13 6.74
N PHE A 28 -6.58 -9.97 5.77
CA PHE A 28 -6.36 -10.46 4.41
C PHE A 28 -5.08 -9.86 3.79
N VAL A 29 -4.90 -8.54 3.86
CA VAL A 29 -3.77 -7.89 3.18
C VAL A 29 -2.42 -8.08 3.88
N ARG A 30 -2.41 -8.47 5.16
CA ARG A 30 -1.18 -8.88 5.88
C ARG A 30 -0.57 -10.15 5.30
N CYS A 31 -1.36 -11.00 4.65
CA CYS A 31 -0.83 -12.15 3.90
C CYS A 31 -0.22 -11.75 2.54
N TYR A 32 -0.40 -10.49 2.11
CA TYR A 32 -0.06 -10.01 0.77
C TYR A 32 0.53 -8.59 0.82
N GLU A 33 1.51 -8.36 1.71
CA GLU A 33 2.04 -7.00 1.97
C GLU A 33 2.70 -6.35 0.76
N ALA A 34 3.42 -7.13 -0.05
CA ALA A 34 4.03 -6.67 -1.30
C ALA A 34 3.02 -6.51 -2.47
N CYS A 35 1.79 -7.01 -2.32
CA CYS A 35 0.83 -7.07 -3.42
C CYS A 35 0.18 -5.68 -3.65
N PRO A 36 0.33 -5.08 -4.84
CA PRO A 36 -0.31 -3.80 -5.19
C PRO A 36 -1.84 -3.82 -5.05
N TYR A 37 -2.45 -2.65 -4.80
CA TYR A 37 -3.90 -2.55 -4.57
C TYR A 37 -4.77 -3.02 -5.74
N ASP A 38 -4.33 -2.86 -6.98
CA ASP A 38 -5.03 -3.36 -8.17
C ASP A 38 -5.00 -4.89 -8.26
N GLN A 39 -3.90 -5.52 -7.83
CA GLN A 39 -3.81 -6.96 -7.72
C GLN A 39 -4.67 -7.49 -6.56
N LEU A 40 -4.65 -6.83 -5.40
CA LEU A 40 -5.55 -7.16 -4.28
C LEU A 40 -7.02 -7.04 -4.68
N ALA A 41 -7.39 -5.99 -5.40
CA ALA A 41 -8.75 -5.82 -5.92
C ALA A 41 -9.12 -6.95 -6.89
N MET A 42 -8.19 -7.33 -7.78
CA MET A 42 -8.39 -8.45 -8.70
C MET A 42 -8.59 -9.79 -7.96
N MET A 43 -7.77 -10.06 -6.95
CA MET A 43 -7.86 -11.27 -6.12
C MET A 43 -9.18 -11.33 -5.37
N LEU A 44 -9.56 -10.23 -4.71
CA LEU A 44 -10.70 -10.21 -3.81
C LEU A 44 -12.05 -10.11 -4.55
N GLY A 45 -12.11 -9.38 -5.66
CA GLY A 45 -13.38 -9.06 -6.31
C GLY A 45 -13.34 -8.96 -7.84
N GLY A 46 -12.20 -9.25 -8.46
CA GLY A 46 -12.02 -9.08 -9.90
C GLY A 46 -12.37 -7.67 -10.36
N LYS A 47 -13.15 -7.56 -11.44
CA LYS A 47 -13.62 -6.28 -11.99
C LYS A 47 -14.67 -5.56 -11.12
N ARG A 48 -15.11 -6.18 -10.03
CA ARG A 48 -16.10 -5.62 -9.10
C ARG A 48 -15.46 -4.81 -7.98
N LEU A 49 -14.14 -4.84 -7.84
CA LEU A 49 -13.42 -3.95 -6.93
C LEU A 49 -12.35 -3.18 -7.70
N ALA A 50 -12.20 -1.91 -7.34
CA ALA A 50 -11.12 -1.05 -7.82
C ALA A 50 -10.04 -0.92 -6.74
N ALA A 51 -8.79 -0.66 -7.17
CA ALA A 51 -7.67 -0.43 -6.26
C ALA A 51 -7.96 0.65 -5.20
N VAL A 52 -8.57 1.76 -5.60
CA VAL A 52 -8.94 2.86 -4.69
C VAL A 52 -9.97 2.43 -3.64
N GLN A 53 -10.86 1.49 -3.96
CA GLN A 53 -11.85 0.99 -2.98
C GLN A 53 -11.17 0.12 -1.92
N ILE A 54 -10.24 -0.75 -2.30
CA ILE A 54 -9.42 -1.52 -1.34
C ILE A 54 -8.64 -0.57 -0.41
N GLN A 55 -8.02 0.45 -1.00
CA GLN A 55 -7.28 1.44 -0.25
C GLN A 55 -8.18 2.22 0.74
N GLN A 56 -9.36 2.65 0.32
CA GLN A 56 -10.33 3.35 1.17
C GLN A 56 -10.80 2.47 2.34
N LEU A 57 -11.06 1.19 2.11
CA LEU A 57 -11.45 0.25 3.16
C LEU A 57 -10.34 0.05 4.19
N LEU A 58 -9.10 -0.15 3.73
CA LEU A 58 -7.96 -0.32 4.63
C LEU A 58 -7.71 0.92 5.47
N ARG A 59 -7.84 2.11 4.87
CA ARG A 59 -7.77 3.36 5.61
C ARG A 59 -8.89 3.44 6.65
N GLY A 60 -10.10 3.00 6.29
CA GLY A 60 -11.24 2.93 7.21
C GLY A 60 -11.04 1.96 8.38
N GLU A 61 -10.27 0.89 8.22
CA GLU A 61 -9.93 -0.05 9.30
C GLU A 61 -8.77 0.45 10.18
N ALA A 62 -7.98 1.43 9.74
CA ALA A 62 -6.83 1.97 10.46
C ALA A 62 -7.23 2.96 11.57
N GLN A 63 -7.80 2.43 12.66
CA GLN A 63 -8.39 3.25 13.74
C GLN A 63 -7.43 3.53 14.91
N SER A 64 -6.45 2.65 15.16
CA SER A 64 -5.43 2.85 16.20
C SER A 64 -4.13 3.41 15.61
N ASP A 65 -3.26 3.96 16.47
CA ASP A 65 -1.93 4.42 16.04
C ASP A 65 -1.10 3.28 15.42
N ALA A 66 -1.24 2.05 15.94
CA ALA A 66 -0.55 0.89 15.41
C ALA A 66 -1.09 0.49 14.03
N ASP A 67 -2.40 0.55 13.82
CA ASP A 67 -3.01 0.24 12.52
C ASP A 67 -2.72 1.33 11.50
N ARG A 68 -2.67 2.59 11.93
CA ARG A 68 -2.26 3.72 11.08
C ARG A 68 -0.81 3.59 10.65
N GLU A 69 0.10 3.28 11.57
CA GLU A 69 1.51 3.03 11.24
C GLU A 69 1.65 1.86 10.25
N TYR A 70 0.93 0.77 10.49
CA TYR A 70 0.83 -0.36 9.55
C TYR A 70 0.32 0.09 8.17
N TYR A 71 -0.76 0.87 8.11
CA TYR A 71 -1.34 1.37 6.87
C TYR A 71 -0.35 2.24 6.09
N VAL A 72 0.34 3.16 6.76
CA VAL A 72 1.32 4.05 6.13
C VAL A 72 2.48 3.25 5.53
N ARG A 73 3.08 2.33 6.30
CA ARG A 73 4.19 1.48 5.84
C ARG A 73 3.77 0.56 4.72
N SER A 74 2.66 -0.14 4.89
CA SER A 74 2.19 -1.12 3.90
C SER A 74 1.74 -0.45 2.60
N THR A 75 1.22 0.79 2.65
CA THR A 75 0.94 1.57 1.44
C THR A 75 2.22 1.95 0.70
N LEU A 76 3.33 2.26 1.40
CA LEU A 76 4.62 2.51 0.75
C LEU A 76 5.14 1.26 0.04
N VAL A 77 5.13 0.11 0.74
CA VAL A 77 5.55 -1.17 0.17
C VAL A 77 4.78 -1.50 -1.12
N ARG A 78 3.45 -1.33 -1.10
CA ARG A 78 2.59 -1.55 -2.27
C ARG A 78 2.85 -0.57 -3.40
N ALA A 79 3.09 0.71 -3.09
CA ALA A 79 3.41 1.72 -4.09
C ALA A 79 4.75 1.42 -4.78
N LEU A 80 5.75 0.99 -4.03
CA LEU A 80 7.04 0.55 -4.58
C LEU A 80 6.85 -0.68 -5.49
N ASN A 81 6.19 -1.73 -5.00
CA ASN A 81 5.92 -2.93 -5.82
C ASN A 81 5.11 -2.65 -7.09
N LYS A 82 4.27 -1.60 -7.09
CA LYS A 82 3.51 -1.17 -8.27
C LYS A 82 4.36 -0.43 -9.30
N HIS A 83 5.18 0.51 -8.84
CA HIS A 83 5.83 1.49 -9.72
C HIS A 83 7.30 1.19 -10.01
N VAL A 84 7.97 0.43 -9.14
CA VAL A 84 9.35 -0.06 -9.30
C VAL A 84 9.39 -1.59 -9.12
N PRO A 85 8.65 -2.40 -9.91
CA PRO A 85 8.53 -3.85 -9.70
C PRO A 85 9.85 -4.62 -9.89
N ALA A 86 10.88 -3.99 -10.46
CA ALA A 86 12.22 -4.56 -10.61
C ALA A 86 13.22 -3.98 -9.61
N GLY A 87 12.74 -3.34 -8.54
CA GLY A 87 13.56 -2.65 -7.55
C GLY A 87 13.96 -1.23 -7.95
N ILE A 88 14.44 -0.48 -6.97
CA ILE A 88 14.97 0.88 -7.17
C ILE A 88 16.38 0.77 -7.77
N ARG A 89 16.53 1.29 -8.99
CA ARG A 89 17.81 1.29 -9.73
C ARG A 89 18.53 2.63 -9.67
N SER A 90 17.77 3.70 -9.45
CA SER A 90 18.30 5.06 -9.32
C SER A 90 17.35 5.91 -8.49
N HIS A 91 17.90 6.74 -7.60
CA HIS A 91 17.10 7.68 -6.80
C HIS A 91 16.49 8.82 -7.63
N GLU A 92 16.92 8.97 -8.88
CA GLU A 92 16.41 9.96 -9.84
C GLU A 92 15.38 9.37 -10.82
N GLU A 93 15.11 8.06 -10.77
CA GLU A 93 14.20 7.44 -11.72
C GLU A 93 12.76 7.93 -11.53
N TRP A 94 12.08 8.18 -12.65
CA TRP A 94 10.70 8.68 -12.64
C TRP A 94 9.72 7.70 -11.96
N SER A 95 9.96 6.40 -12.08
CA SER A 95 9.21 5.33 -11.42
C SER A 95 9.22 5.45 -9.89
N LEU A 96 10.37 5.79 -9.29
CA LEU A 96 10.47 6.05 -7.85
C LEU A 96 9.67 7.31 -7.47
N VAL A 97 9.76 8.37 -8.27
CA VAL A 97 8.97 9.59 -8.04
C VAL A 97 7.47 9.28 -8.06
N LEU A 98 6.99 8.52 -9.05
CA LEU A 98 5.60 8.08 -9.12
C LEU A 98 5.18 7.23 -7.91
N ALA A 99 6.05 6.32 -7.46
CA ALA A 99 5.79 5.50 -6.27
C ALA A 99 5.57 6.39 -5.03
N LEU A 100 6.47 7.34 -4.79
CA LEU A 100 6.43 8.21 -3.62
C LEU A 100 5.27 9.21 -3.69
N THR A 101 4.98 9.79 -4.85
CA THR A 101 3.81 10.64 -5.04
C THR A 101 2.52 9.85 -4.80
N SER A 102 2.36 8.68 -5.43
CA SER A 102 1.19 7.82 -5.20
C SER A 102 1.03 7.42 -3.74
N TRP A 103 2.14 7.14 -3.03
CA TRP A 103 2.11 6.82 -1.61
C TRP A 103 1.68 8.02 -0.76
N THR A 104 2.29 9.19 -0.94
CA THR A 104 1.99 10.39 -0.13
C THR A 104 0.54 10.88 -0.35
N GLU A 105 0.02 10.81 -1.57
CA GLU A 105 -1.38 11.14 -1.89
C GLU A 105 -2.37 10.10 -1.34
N ALA A 106 -1.90 8.88 -1.07
CA ALA A 106 -2.69 7.80 -0.53
C ALA A 106 -2.90 7.88 0.99
N LEU A 107 -2.30 8.84 1.69
CA LEU A 107 -2.41 9.02 3.13
C LEU A 107 -3.38 10.15 3.50
N ASP A 108 -3.68 10.27 4.80
CA ASP A 108 -4.44 11.40 5.31
C ASP A 108 -3.60 12.66 5.39
N GLU A 109 -4.27 13.82 5.39
CA GLU A 109 -3.58 15.12 5.39
C GLU A 109 -2.66 15.30 6.60
N ALA A 110 -3.02 14.69 7.74
CA ALA A 110 -2.20 14.69 8.95
C ALA A 110 -0.88 13.90 8.80
N ASP A 111 -0.81 12.91 7.90
CA ASP A 111 0.41 12.13 7.62
C ASP A 111 1.23 12.70 6.46
N ARG A 112 0.67 13.63 5.68
CA ARG A 112 1.33 14.19 4.49
C ARG A 112 2.70 14.84 4.81
N PRO A 113 2.85 15.68 5.85
CA PRO A 113 4.17 16.25 6.16
C PRO A 113 5.22 15.19 6.52
N ARG A 114 4.85 14.20 7.34
CA ARG A 114 5.74 13.11 7.77
C ARG A 114 6.13 12.23 6.57
N SER A 115 5.18 11.86 5.72
CA SER A 115 5.44 11.02 4.54
C SER A 115 6.30 11.73 3.49
N LEU A 116 6.13 13.03 3.28
CA LEU A 116 7.03 13.81 2.42
C LEU A 116 8.47 13.81 2.93
N GLU A 117 8.67 13.89 4.25
CA GLU A 117 10.00 13.82 4.84
C GLU A 117 10.62 12.42 4.69
N LEU A 118 9.85 11.37 4.95
CA LEU A 118 10.27 9.99 4.72
C LEU A 118 10.60 9.72 3.25
N ALA A 119 9.84 10.26 2.31
CA ALA A 119 10.12 10.17 0.87
C ALA A 119 11.46 10.83 0.53
N LYS A 120 11.77 12.00 1.11
CA LYS A 120 13.07 12.65 0.94
C LYS A 120 14.20 11.81 1.54
N ARG A 121 14.01 11.26 2.75
CA ARG A 121 14.98 10.37 3.41
C ARG A 121 15.31 9.17 2.52
N LEU A 122 14.30 8.48 1.99
CA LEU A 122 14.50 7.35 1.08
C LEU A 122 15.23 7.77 -0.21
N LYS A 123 14.89 8.93 -0.79
CA LYS A 123 15.60 9.46 -1.96
C LYS A 123 17.05 9.84 -1.68
N ALA A 124 17.40 10.18 -0.45
CA ALA A 124 18.75 10.56 -0.04
C ALA A 124 19.55 9.38 0.56
N ASP A 125 18.95 8.19 0.67
CA ASP A 125 19.56 7.03 1.33
C ASP A 125 20.64 6.41 0.43
N ALA A 126 21.89 6.80 0.67
CA ALA A 126 23.05 6.29 -0.06
C ALA A 126 23.37 4.81 0.24
N ASP A 127 22.80 4.26 1.33
CA ASP A 127 23.02 2.87 1.75
C ASP A 127 21.93 1.93 1.23
N LEU A 128 21.05 2.40 0.34
CA LEU A 128 19.99 1.57 -0.24
C LEU A 128 20.62 0.40 -1.01
N PRO A 129 20.19 -0.86 -0.77
CA PRO A 129 20.67 -1.98 -1.56
C PRO A 129 20.35 -1.78 -3.04
N ALA A 130 21.25 -2.27 -3.92
CA ALA A 130 20.99 -2.27 -5.35
C ALA A 130 19.72 -3.08 -5.65
N ASP A 131 18.86 -2.54 -6.53
CA ASP A 131 17.58 -3.14 -6.92
C ASP A 131 16.67 -3.42 -5.70
N TRP A 132 16.79 -2.64 -4.63
CA TRP A 132 15.98 -2.85 -3.42
C TRP A 132 14.48 -2.72 -3.73
N LEU A 133 13.73 -3.72 -3.26
CA LEU A 133 12.28 -3.80 -3.32
C LEU A 133 11.77 -4.49 -2.04
N PRO A 134 11.03 -3.80 -1.17
CA PRO A 134 10.55 -4.41 0.07
C PRO A 134 9.46 -5.44 -0.22
N SER A 135 9.54 -6.60 0.44
CA SER A 135 8.51 -7.64 0.40
C SER A 135 7.51 -7.58 1.56
N SER A 136 7.82 -6.81 2.60
CA SER A 136 7.00 -6.66 3.81
C SER A 136 7.23 -5.31 4.47
N ILE A 137 6.38 -4.95 5.44
CA ILE A 137 6.56 -3.75 6.27
C ILE A 137 7.70 -3.88 7.28
N GLU A 138 8.18 -5.11 7.50
CA GLU A 138 9.29 -5.45 8.38
C GLU A 138 10.64 -5.45 7.65
N ASP A 139 10.65 -5.09 6.36
CA ASP A 139 11.88 -4.89 5.61
C ASP A 139 12.82 -3.94 6.39
N PRO A 140 14.11 -4.27 6.55
CA PRO A 140 15.04 -3.49 7.37
C PRO A 140 15.15 -2.01 6.96
N VAL A 141 15.05 -1.71 5.66
CA VAL A 141 15.08 -0.34 5.17
C VAL A 141 13.77 0.36 5.53
N ILE A 142 12.62 -0.31 5.40
CA ILE A 142 11.33 0.24 5.86
C ILE A 142 11.39 0.53 7.37
N LEU A 143 11.84 -0.41 8.19
CA LEU A 143 11.94 -0.19 9.64
C LEU A 143 12.88 0.97 9.99
N ARG A 144 14.04 1.06 9.32
CA ARG A 144 15.01 2.16 9.50
C ARG A 144 14.46 3.52 9.07
N LEU A 145 13.65 3.57 8.02
CA LEU A 145 13.04 4.82 7.55
C LEU A 145 12.02 5.34 8.55
N PHE A 146 11.22 4.47 9.15
CA PHE A 146 10.12 4.85 10.04
C PHE A 146 10.52 4.98 11.52
N GLY A 147 11.67 4.42 11.91
CA GLY A 147 12.35 4.69 13.19
C GLY A 147 13.07 6.03 13.20
#